data_AF-A0A4Q6AJJ7-F1
#
_entry.id   AF-A0A4Q6AJJ7-F1
#
_cell.length_a   1.000
_cell.length_b   1.000
_cell.length_c   1.000
_cell.angle_alpha   90.00
_cell.angle_beta   90.00
_cell.angle_gamma   90.00
#
_symmetry.space_group_name_H-M   'P 1'
#
loop_
_entity.id
_entity.type
_entity.pdbx_description
1 polymer ?
#
loop_
_entity_poly.entity_id
_entity_poly.type
_entity_poly.pdbx_seq_one_letter_code
_entity_poly.pdbx_strand_id
1 'polypeptide(L)'
;MKLITIFRFEFAYLVQRISTWLYLATLFLFTIIMNLLTTPGDGVYANNTLHITGITVIGVMIWLVIGASIAGEAAARDVKMQMHPLTYTTPVTKLDYLGGRFLAAFTVNAILILSLPLGVMFSFYLPLSEPEPLLPFRGVAYLNVYFLIALPNVFITTALQFSMAALSRHVMSSYMASLLLAIVAQVAAIAISRLIGNWDLVKLLDPIGIAGIIGSELATWTPSEKNTRLLVLNGMFLWNRILWLSIAAVVLVFSYLQFNFSYTDSKSWWSRFRLRRIAARETNNGIMMDRPIQVDIPTVKRNDTLTTYCLQVLTIAWASFKKIARHPAGLTMVAIVALLSVVFSDRIMTQFEIPLYPTTQQIISYLANPVNNLSTPWVIIPLLIIYFTGVLTWQERDAGLSEIADAAPVSEWVLIAGKLLGLMLLVFAWILVMMACGKV
;
A
#
# COMPACT_ATOMS: atom_id res chain seq x y z
N MET A 1 -28.02 -19.25 1.14
CA MET A 1 -27.12 -20.11 1.96
C MET A 1 -25.71 -20.24 1.38
N LYS A 2 -25.47 -20.03 0.07
CA LYS A 2 -24.14 -20.15 -0.55
C LYS A 2 -23.17 -19.03 -0.16
N LEU A 3 -23.62 -17.78 -0.04
CA LEU A 3 -22.80 -16.65 0.42
C LEU A 3 -22.10 -16.91 1.76
N ILE A 4 -22.83 -17.37 2.78
CA ILE A 4 -22.28 -17.61 4.12
C ILE A 4 -21.22 -18.72 4.07
N THR A 5 -21.43 -19.76 3.27
CA THR A 5 -20.45 -20.84 3.11
C THR A 5 -19.16 -20.32 2.46
N ILE A 6 -19.28 -19.51 1.40
CA ILE A 6 -18.13 -18.89 0.72
C ILE A 6 -17.40 -17.95 1.67
N PHE A 7 -18.14 -17.11 2.40
CA PHE A 7 -17.57 -16.24 3.43
C PHE A 7 -16.79 -17.03 4.49
N ARG A 8 -17.39 -18.08 5.06
CA ARG A 8 -16.73 -18.90 6.11
C ARG A 8 -15.47 -19.59 5.59
N PHE A 9 -15.52 -20.15 4.37
CA PHE A 9 -14.36 -20.77 3.74
C PHE A 9 -13.24 -19.76 3.52
N GLU A 10 -13.55 -18.61 2.92
CA GLU A 10 -12.57 -17.58 2.59
C GLU A 10 -11.98 -16.93 3.86
N PHE A 11 -12.83 -16.67 4.86
CA PHE A 11 -12.41 -16.17 6.16
C PHE A 11 -11.47 -17.15 6.87
N ALA A 12 -11.84 -18.43 6.94
CA ALA A 12 -11.00 -19.45 7.56
C ALA A 12 -9.67 -19.59 6.82
N TYR A 13 -9.68 -19.57 5.49
CA TYR A 13 -8.47 -19.62 4.67
C TYR A 13 -7.53 -18.45 5.00
N LEU A 14 -8.05 -17.23 5.00
CA LEU A 14 -7.25 -16.03 5.25
C LEU A 14 -6.70 -16.00 6.69
N VAL A 15 -7.49 -16.37 7.70
CA VAL A 15 -7.06 -16.39 9.11
C VAL A 15 -6.09 -17.54 9.40
N GLN A 16 -6.19 -18.68 8.71
CA GLN A 16 -5.24 -19.79 8.89
C GLN A 16 -3.85 -19.49 8.30
N ARG A 17 -3.74 -18.48 7.44
CA ARG A 17 -2.47 -18.13 6.82
C ARG A 17 -1.56 -17.41 7.81
N ILE A 18 -0.32 -17.90 7.92
CA ILE A 18 0.67 -17.32 8.84
C ILE A 18 0.99 -15.85 8.53
N SER A 19 0.92 -15.45 7.25
CA SER A 19 1.15 -14.06 6.84
C SER A 19 0.15 -13.09 7.48
N THR A 20 -1.11 -13.49 7.68
CA THR A 20 -2.14 -12.66 8.32
C THR A 20 -1.77 -12.33 9.77
N TRP A 21 -1.25 -13.31 10.51
CA TRP A 21 -0.77 -13.09 11.88
C TRP A 21 0.52 -12.27 11.93
N LEU A 22 1.42 -12.44 10.96
CA LEU A 22 2.60 -11.59 10.81
C LEU A 22 2.20 -10.14 10.51
N TYR A 23 1.19 -9.91 9.69
CA TYR A 23 0.66 -8.56 9.41
C TYR A 23 0.05 -7.93 10.67
N LEU A 24 -0.72 -8.70 11.43
CA LEU A 24 -1.27 -8.26 12.72
C LEU A 24 -0.15 -7.86 13.69
N ALA A 25 0.86 -8.73 13.85
CA ALA A 25 2.01 -8.47 14.70
C ALA A 25 2.80 -7.24 14.24
N THR A 26 2.98 -7.07 12.92
CA THR A 26 3.70 -5.91 12.35
C THR A 26 2.97 -4.61 12.66
N LEU A 27 1.66 -4.55 12.45
CA LEU A 27 0.85 -3.36 12.74
C LEU A 27 0.81 -3.05 14.25
N PHE A 28 0.67 -4.09 15.07
CA PHE A 28 0.71 -3.97 16.53
C PHE A 28 2.06 -3.42 17.01
N LEU A 29 3.18 -4.04 16.60
CA LEU A 29 4.53 -3.63 16.97
C LEU A 29 4.85 -2.23 16.43
N PHE A 30 4.39 -1.90 15.21
CA PHE A 30 4.53 -0.57 14.64
C PHE A 30 3.98 0.51 15.59
N THR A 31 2.79 0.31 16.16
CA THR A 31 2.22 1.31 17.07
C THR A 31 2.98 1.43 18.38
N ILE A 32 3.55 0.33 18.90
CA ILE A 32 4.42 0.37 20.10
C ILE A 32 5.68 1.18 19.79
N ILE A 33 6.35 0.89 18.66
CA ILE A 33 7.55 1.61 18.22
C ILE A 33 7.24 3.08 17.98
N MET A 34 6.13 3.40 17.30
CA MET A 34 5.76 4.80 17.06
C MET A 34 5.47 5.55 18.35
N ASN A 35 4.85 4.91 19.34
CA ASN A 35 4.62 5.51 20.64
C ASN A 35 5.96 5.83 21.35
N LEU A 36 6.94 4.92 21.28
CA LEU A 36 8.28 5.12 21.83
C LEU A 36 9.06 6.26 21.16
N LEU A 37 8.82 6.48 19.86
CA LEU A 37 9.50 7.52 19.08
C LEU A 37 8.80 8.88 19.13
N THR A 38 7.58 8.93 19.64
CA THR A 38 6.77 10.15 19.68
C THR A 38 6.74 10.71 21.09
N THR A 39 7.08 11.98 21.25
CA THR A 39 6.87 12.71 22.50
C THR A 39 5.55 13.47 22.47
N PRO A 40 4.78 13.49 23.57
CA PRO A 40 3.63 14.37 23.66
C PRO A 40 4.08 15.84 23.67
N GLY A 41 3.27 16.70 23.04
CA GLY A 41 3.51 18.15 23.06
C GLY A 41 3.17 18.78 24.41
N ASP A 42 3.69 19.99 24.65
CA ASP A 42 3.49 20.73 25.89
C ASP A 42 2.00 20.85 26.29
N GLY A 43 1.69 20.50 27.54
CA GLY A 43 0.34 20.56 28.10
C GLY A 43 -0.60 19.43 27.66
N VAL A 44 -0.07 18.39 27.01
CA VAL A 44 -0.84 17.23 26.54
C VAL A 44 -0.31 15.94 27.19
N TYR A 45 -1.20 15.06 27.65
CA TYR A 45 -0.81 13.77 28.24
C TYR A 45 -0.41 12.76 27.15
N ALA A 46 0.43 11.77 27.47
CA ALA A 46 0.92 10.81 26.49
C ALA A 46 -0.21 9.98 25.81
N ASN A 47 -1.25 9.62 26.58
CA ASN A 47 -2.40 8.83 26.12
C ASN A 47 -3.63 9.68 25.72
N ASN A 48 -3.39 10.90 25.24
CA ASN A 48 -4.45 11.79 24.78
C ASN A 48 -5.19 11.28 23.51
N THR A 49 -6.37 11.83 23.24
CA THR A 49 -7.22 11.38 22.12
C THR A 49 -6.62 11.71 20.76
N LEU A 50 -5.90 12.83 20.65
CA LEU A 50 -5.20 13.23 19.42
C LEU A 50 -4.07 12.26 19.07
N HIS A 51 -3.29 11.82 20.05
CA HIS A 51 -2.16 10.92 19.88
C HIS A 51 -2.62 9.52 19.47
N ILE A 52 -3.67 8.99 20.13
CA ILE A 52 -4.31 7.72 19.73
C ILE A 52 -4.82 7.80 18.28
N THR A 53 -5.48 8.90 17.93
CA THR A 53 -5.99 9.15 16.58
C THR A 53 -4.86 9.24 15.57
N GLY A 54 -3.82 10.01 15.88
CA GLY A 54 -2.67 10.26 15.02
C GLY A 54 -1.90 8.99 14.67
N ILE A 55 -1.50 8.20 15.68
CA ILE A 55 -0.81 6.93 15.45
C ILE A 55 -1.70 5.97 14.65
N THR A 56 -3.00 5.92 14.94
CA THR A 56 -3.93 5.04 14.21
C THR A 56 -4.03 5.42 12.73
N VAL A 57 -4.16 6.71 12.42
CA VAL A 57 -4.24 7.19 11.02
C VAL A 57 -2.94 6.95 10.27
N ILE A 58 -1.77 7.16 10.91
CA ILE A 58 -0.48 6.83 10.30
C ILE A 58 -0.38 5.31 10.09
N GLY A 59 -0.82 4.51 11.05
CA GLY A 59 -0.89 3.05 10.94
C GLY A 59 -1.81 2.60 9.79
N VAL A 60 -2.89 3.33 9.51
CA VAL A 60 -3.77 3.08 8.34
C VAL A 60 -2.99 3.20 7.03
N MET A 61 -2.02 4.11 6.91
CA MET A 61 -1.17 4.20 5.71
C MET A 61 -0.40 2.91 5.47
N ILE A 62 0.29 2.41 6.49
CA ILE A 62 1.05 1.16 6.38
C ILE A 62 0.10 0.00 6.09
N TRP A 63 -1.05 0.00 6.76
CA TRP A 63 -2.10 -0.97 6.53
C TRP A 63 -2.64 -0.93 5.10
N LEU A 64 -2.65 0.20 4.36
CA LEU A 64 -3.12 0.21 2.95
C LEU A 64 -2.39 -0.82 2.09
N VAL A 65 -1.08 -1.00 2.29
CA VAL A 65 -0.30 -1.96 1.51
C VAL A 65 -0.58 -3.39 1.96
N ILE A 66 -0.74 -3.61 3.26
CA ILE A 66 -1.09 -4.90 3.84
C ILE A 66 -2.51 -5.32 3.41
N GLY A 67 -3.49 -4.43 3.52
CA GLY A 67 -4.88 -4.66 3.17
C GLY A 67 -5.06 -5.02 1.69
N ALA A 68 -4.24 -4.45 0.80
CA ALA A 68 -4.22 -4.81 -0.62
C ALA A 68 -3.82 -6.27 -0.85
N SER A 69 -2.94 -6.85 -0.02
CA SER A 69 -2.58 -8.27 -0.14
C SER A 69 -3.78 -9.18 0.11
N ILE A 70 -4.57 -8.90 1.15
CA ILE A 70 -5.76 -9.67 1.53
C ILE A 70 -6.89 -9.47 0.54
N ALA A 71 -7.18 -8.21 0.21
CA ALA A 71 -8.23 -7.87 -0.75
C ALA A 71 -7.92 -8.42 -2.15
N GLY A 72 -6.66 -8.32 -2.58
CA GLY A 72 -6.22 -8.80 -3.87
C GLY A 72 -6.23 -10.32 -3.99
N GLU A 73 -5.81 -11.03 -2.95
CA GLU A 73 -5.91 -12.50 -2.93
C GLU A 73 -7.36 -12.97 -2.93
N ALA A 74 -8.22 -12.41 -2.07
CA ALA A 74 -9.64 -12.77 -2.07
C ALA A 74 -10.29 -12.55 -3.44
N ALA A 75 -9.94 -11.46 -4.14
CA ALA A 75 -10.51 -11.10 -5.43
C ALA A 75 -9.97 -11.92 -6.61
N ALA A 76 -8.65 -12.17 -6.67
CA ALA A 76 -7.98 -12.67 -7.88
C ALA A 76 -7.25 -14.01 -7.73
N ARG A 77 -7.24 -14.65 -6.54
CA ARG A 77 -6.53 -15.91 -6.29
C ARG A 77 -6.94 -17.03 -7.25
N ASP A 78 -8.24 -17.16 -7.56
CA ASP A 78 -8.72 -18.24 -8.43
C ASP A 78 -8.13 -18.16 -9.84
N VAL A 79 -7.94 -16.93 -10.35
CA VAL A 79 -7.32 -16.71 -11.65
C VAL A 79 -5.82 -16.95 -11.55
N LYS A 80 -5.16 -16.45 -10.51
CA LYS A 80 -3.72 -16.66 -10.29
C LYS A 80 -3.35 -18.14 -10.17
N MET A 81 -4.15 -18.93 -9.45
CA MET A 81 -3.94 -20.36 -9.25
C MET A 81 -4.53 -21.24 -10.36
N GLN A 82 -5.05 -20.64 -11.44
CA GLN A 82 -5.71 -21.37 -12.54
C GLN A 82 -6.89 -22.26 -12.08
N MET A 83 -7.48 -21.97 -10.92
CA MET A 83 -8.65 -22.68 -10.38
C MET A 83 -9.98 -22.14 -10.91
N HIS A 84 -9.97 -20.98 -11.58
CA HIS A 84 -11.17 -20.34 -12.11
C HIS A 84 -12.06 -21.24 -13.01
N PRO A 85 -11.55 -22.21 -13.81
CA PRO A 85 -12.43 -23.11 -14.58
C PRO A 85 -13.26 -24.04 -13.69
N LEU A 86 -12.73 -24.39 -12.50
CA LEU A 86 -13.45 -25.20 -11.52
C LEU A 86 -14.44 -24.36 -10.73
N THR A 87 -14.08 -23.14 -10.33
CA THR A 87 -14.96 -22.30 -9.50
C THR A 87 -16.07 -21.63 -10.31
N TYR A 88 -15.81 -21.23 -11.56
CA TYR A 88 -16.78 -20.51 -12.39
C TYR A 88 -17.85 -21.40 -13.03
N THR A 89 -17.63 -22.72 -13.05
CA THR A 89 -18.62 -23.71 -13.52
C THR A 89 -19.57 -24.17 -12.41
N THR A 90 -19.30 -23.78 -11.15
CA THR A 90 -20.22 -24.08 -10.04
C THR A 90 -21.50 -23.26 -10.14
N PRO A 91 -22.67 -23.79 -9.74
CA PRO A 91 -23.94 -23.07 -9.80
C PRO A 91 -24.04 -22.03 -8.67
N VAL A 92 -23.20 -21.00 -8.71
CA VAL A 92 -23.10 -19.93 -7.72
C VAL A 92 -23.43 -18.60 -8.38
N THR A 93 -24.21 -17.75 -7.71
CA THR A 93 -24.53 -16.43 -8.24
C THR A 93 -23.33 -15.48 -8.13
N LYS A 94 -23.26 -14.46 -8.99
CA LYS A 94 -22.21 -13.43 -8.90
C LYS A 94 -22.17 -12.75 -7.53
N LEU A 95 -23.34 -12.54 -6.93
CA LEU A 95 -23.48 -11.88 -5.62
C LEU A 95 -22.94 -12.79 -4.51
N ASP A 96 -23.32 -14.07 -4.51
CA ASP A 96 -22.79 -15.03 -3.54
C ASP A 96 -21.25 -15.15 -3.63
N TYR A 97 -20.71 -15.20 -4.85
CA TYR A 97 -19.28 -15.35 -5.10
C TYR A 97 -18.47 -14.12 -4.70
N LEU A 98 -18.77 -12.95 -5.28
CA LEU A 98 -18.03 -11.72 -5.00
C LEU A 98 -18.34 -11.18 -3.59
N GLY A 99 -19.60 -11.20 -3.19
CA GLY A 99 -20.04 -10.70 -1.89
C GLY A 99 -19.46 -11.50 -0.74
N GLY A 100 -19.46 -12.84 -0.83
CA GLY A 100 -18.85 -13.69 0.20
C GLY A 100 -17.35 -13.44 0.36
N ARG A 101 -16.62 -13.30 -0.76
CA ARG A 101 -15.16 -13.02 -0.76
C ARG A 101 -14.83 -11.62 -0.28
N PHE A 102 -15.59 -10.62 -0.72
CA PHE A 102 -15.42 -9.24 -0.26
C PHE A 102 -15.67 -9.13 1.25
N LEU A 103 -16.77 -9.71 1.76
CA LEU A 103 -17.07 -9.69 3.19
C LEU A 103 -15.98 -10.39 4.01
N ALA A 104 -15.42 -11.49 3.52
CA ALA A 104 -14.31 -12.17 4.19
C ALA A 104 -13.06 -11.28 4.23
N ALA A 105 -12.66 -10.70 3.09
CA ALA A 105 -11.53 -9.78 3.02
C ALA A 105 -11.73 -8.54 3.92
N PHE A 106 -12.92 -7.94 3.90
CA PHE A 106 -13.28 -6.81 4.76
C PHE A 106 -13.20 -7.18 6.24
N THR A 107 -13.73 -8.33 6.64
CA THR A 107 -13.72 -8.77 8.04
C THR A 107 -12.30 -9.02 8.54
N VAL A 108 -11.47 -9.71 7.75
CA VAL A 108 -10.06 -9.94 8.12
C VAL A 108 -9.30 -8.62 8.19
N ASN A 109 -9.49 -7.72 7.23
CA ASN A 109 -8.89 -6.40 7.26
C ASN A 109 -9.36 -5.55 8.46
N ALA A 110 -10.63 -5.66 8.87
CA ALA A 110 -11.17 -4.99 10.04
C ALA A 110 -10.57 -5.53 11.35
N ILE A 111 -10.27 -6.83 11.42
CA ILE A 111 -9.54 -7.45 12.53
C ILE A 111 -8.08 -6.98 12.55
N LEU A 112 -7.42 -6.93 11.39
CA LEU A 112 -6.04 -6.42 11.31
C LEU A 112 -5.95 -4.97 11.78
N ILE A 113 -6.85 -4.10 11.33
CA ILE A 113 -6.75 -2.68 11.70
C ILE A 113 -7.08 -2.45 13.18
N LEU A 114 -7.81 -3.34 13.83
CA LEU A 114 -8.06 -3.29 15.27
C LEU A 114 -6.75 -3.38 16.07
N SER A 115 -5.70 -3.98 15.51
CA SER A 115 -4.40 -4.06 16.15
C SER A 115 -3.75 -2.67 16.35
N LEU A 116 -4.14 -1.65 15.58
CA LEU A 116 -3.60 -0.29 15.71
C LEU A 116 -4.01 0.38 17.03
N PRO A 117 -5.31 0.62 17.30
CA PRO A 117 -5.71 1.21 18.58
C PRO A 117 -5.35 0.30 19.76
N LEU A 118 -5.39 -1.03 19.59
CA LEU A 118 -4.94 -1.95 20.65
C LEU A 118 -3.44 -1.83 20.91
N GLY A 119 -2.59 -1.75 19.90
CA GLY A 119 -1.15 -1.62 20.12
C GLY A 119 -0.76 -0.31 20.78
N VAL A 120 -1.47 0.80 20.47
CA VAL A 120 -1.34 2.07 21.22
C VAL A 120 -1.82 1.92 22.67
N MET A 121 -2.87 1.13 22.91
CA MET A 121 -3.33 0.87 24.28
C MET A 121 -2.26 0.11 25.07
N PHE A 122 -1.73 -0.99 24.52
CA PHE A 122 -0.74 -1.83 25.19
C PHE A 122 0.62 -1.14 25.35
N SER A 123 1.00 -0.22 24.46
CA SER A 123 2.28 0.48 24.55
C SER A 123 2.46 1.25 25.86
N PHE A 124 1.37 1.80 26.44
CA PHE A 124 1.44 2.53 27.72
C PHE A 124 1.60 1.63 28.95
N TYR A 125 1.30 0.33 28.83
CA TYR A 125 1.42 -0.62 29.94
C TYR A 125 2.72 -1.43 29.88
N LEU A 126 3.45 -1.33 28.77
CA LEU A 126 4.76 -1.95 28.64
C LEU A 126 5.80 -1.04 29.32
N PRO A 127 6.71 -1.59 30.16
CA PRO A 127 7.77 -0.82 30.83
C PRO A 127 8.92 -0.53 29.85
N LEU A 128 8.61 0.11 28.72
CA LEU A 128 9.56 0.43 27.64
C LEU A 128 9.92 1.92 27.60
N SER A 129 9.12 2.79 28.22
CA SER A 129 9.29 4.25 28.21
C SER A 129 9.44 4.80 29.63
N GLU A 130 9.98 6.01 29.74
CA GLU A 130 9.97 6.76 31.00
C GLU A 130 8.53 7.02 31.47
N PRO A 131 8.29 7.02 32.80
CA PRO A 131 6.95 7.22 33.35
C PRO A 131 6.49 8.66 33.12
N GLU A 132 5.79 8.89 32.02
CA GLU A 132 5.07 10.12 31.74
C GLU A 132 3.70 10.13 32.46
N PRO A 133 3.17 11.31 32.82
CA PRO A 133 1.83 11.40 33.35
C PRO A 133 0.81 10.90 32.32
N LEU A 134 -0.05 9.97 32.72
CA LEU A 134 -1.11 9.40 31.91
C LEU A 134 -2.49 9.86 32.42
N LEU A 135 -3.42 10.05 31.48
CA LEU A 135 -4.85 10.13 31.80
C LEU A 135 -5.36 8.77 32.30
N PRO A 136 -6.46 8.75 33.08
CA PRO A 136 -7.18 7.51 33.37
C PRO A 136 -7.53 6.76 32.08
N PHE A 137 -7.52 5.42 32.14
CA PHE A 137 -7.85 4.60 30.97
C PHE A 137 -9.27 4.88 30.47
N ARG A 138 -9.40 5.27 29.20
CA ARG A 138 -10.67 5.60 28.54
C ARG A 138 -10.89 4.69 27.34
N GLY A 139 -11.41 3.48 27.57
CA GLY A 139 -11.73 2.52 26.50
C GLY A 139 -12.63 3.09 25.39
N VAL A 140 -13.51 4.05 25.74
CA VAL A 140 -14.37 4.76 24.79
C VAL A 140 -13.57 5.51 23.72
N ALA A 141 -12.41 6.07 24.04
CA ALA A 141 -11.59 6.79 23.06
C ALA A 141 -11.05 5.84 21.97
N TYR A 142 -10.58 4.65 22.36
CA TYR A 142 -10.10 3.65 21.42
C TYR A 142 -11.22 3.11 20.50
N LEU A 143 -12.39 2.82 21.07
CA LEU A 143 -13.55 2.41 20.28
C LEU A 143 -14.02 3.52 19.34
N ASN A 144 -14.03 4.77 19.81
CA ASN A 144 -14.40 5.93 19.00
C ASN A 144 -13.47 6.09 17.79
N VAL A 145 -12.16 6.00 17.98
CA VAL A 145 -11.17 6.03 16.88
C VAL A 145 -11.35 4.84 15.95
N TYR A 146 -11.58 3.63 16.47
CA TYR A 146 -11.80 2.45 15.64
C TYR A 146 -13.04 2.58 14.75
N PHE A 147 -14.20 2.90 15.31
CA PHE A 147 -15.45 2.95 14.56
C PHE A 147 -15.61 4.16 13.66
N LEU A 148 -15.05 5.33 14.01
CA LEU A 148 -15.23 6.56 13.23
C LEU A 148 -14.10 6.82 12.22
N ILE A 149 -12.92 6.22 12.44
CA ILE A 149 -11.76 6.39 11.56
C ILE A 149 -11.35 5.07 10.93
N ALA A 150 -10.92 4.09 11.72
CA ALA A 150 -10.28 2.90 11.17
C ALA A 150 -11.25 2.05 10.33
N LEU A 151 -12.44 1.75 10.85
CA LEU A 151 -13.40 0.85 10.20
C LEU A 151 -13.99 1.42 8.88
N PRO A 152 -14.41 2.70 8.78
CA PRO A 152 -14.82 3.29 7.52
C PRO A 152 -13.69 3.29 6.49
N ASN A 153 -12.46 3.63 6.91
CA ASN A 153 -11.29 3.58 6.04
C ASN A 153 -11.06 2.17 5.51
N VAL A 154 -11.19 1.14 6.35
CA VAL A 154 -11.08 -0.26 5.92
C VAL A 154 -12.11 -0.60 4.86
N PHE A 155 -13.36 -0.19 5.04
CA PHE A 155 -14.41 -0.45 4.06
C PHE A 155 -14.10 0.21 2.71
N ILE A 156 -13.77 1.50 2.73
CA ILE A 156 -13.49 2.30 1.52
C ILE A 156 -12.33 1.70 0.73
N THR A 157 -11.21 1.44 1.42
CA THR A 157 -9.98 0.99 0.76
C THR A 157 -10.09 -0.46 0.32
N THR A 158 -10.69 -1.35 1.13
CA THR A 158 -10.92 -2.75 0.74
C THR A 158 -11.84 -2.83 -0.46
N ALA A 159 -12.89 -1.99 -0.53
CA ALA A 159 -13.79 -1.93 -1.68
C ALA A 159 -13.04 -1.56 -2.96
N LEU A 160 -12.18 -0.55 -2.91
CA LEU A 160 -11.38 -0.10 -4.05
C LEU A 160 -10.32 -1.15 -4.45
N GLN A 161 -9.57 -1.67 -3.48
CA GLN A 161 -8.55 -2.70 -3.68
C GLN A 161 -9.14 -3.99 -4.27
N PHE A 162 -10.22 -4.50 -3.68
CA PHE A 162 -10.91 -5.69 -4.13
C PHE A 162 -11.48 -5.50 -5.53
N SER A 163 -12.12 -4.36 -5.80
CA SER A 163 -12.70 -4.08 -7.11
C SER A 163 -11.65 -3.97 -8.20
N MET A 164 -10.50 -3.33 -7.96
CA MET A 164 -9.39 -3.30 -8.91
C MET A 164 -8.85 -4.71 -9.23
N ALA A 165 -8.69 -5.57 -8.22
CA ALA A 165 -8.23 -6.94 -8.44
C ALA A 165 -9.27 -7.84 -9.11
N ALA A 166 -10.54 -7.70 -8.76
CA ALA A 166 -11.62 -8.46 -9.37
C ALA A 166 -11.77 -8.12 -10.86
N LEU A 167 -11.64 -6.84 -11.22
CA LEU A 167 -11.76 -6.36 -12.60
C LEU A 167 -10.52 -6.68 -13.44
N SER A 168 -9.32 -6.45 -12.92
CA SER A 168 -8.07 -6.72 -13.65
C SER A 168 -7.70 -8.20 -13.67
N ARG A 169 -8.26 -9.00 -12.75
CA ARG A 169 -7.90 -10.40 -12.50
C ARG A 169 -6.43 -10.59 -12.09
N HIS A 170 -5.79 -9.54 -11.59
CA HIS A 170 -4.42 -9.56 -11.10
C HIS A 170 -4.35 -9.06 -9.67
N VAL A 171 -3.77 -9.86 -8.76
CA VAL A 171 -3.58 -9.51 -7.34
C VAL A 171 -2.83 -8.19 -7.18
N MET A 172 -1.84 -7.93 -8.05
CA MET A 172 -1.02 -6.72 -8.02
C MET A 172 -1.79 -5.41 -8.21
N SER A 173 -2.95 -5.44 -8.88
CA SER A 173 -3.75 -4.24 -9.08
C SER A 173 -4.35 -3.69 -7.77
N SER A 174 -4.55 -4.53 -6.75
CA SER A 174 -4.97 -4.05 -5.42
C SER A 174 -3.92 -3.14 -4.79
N TYR A 175 -2.63 -3.44 -4.98
CA TYR A 175 -1.55 -2.58 -4.49
C TYR A 175 -1.54 -1.23 -5.22
N MET A 176 -1.90 -1.22 -6.51
CA MET A 176 -2.06 0.02 -7.26
C MET A 176 -3.24 0.86 -6.74
N ALA A 177 -4.34 0.24 -6.33
CA ALA A 177 -5.44 0.95 -5.67
C ALA A 177 -4.99 1.63 -4.36
N SER A 178 -4.22 0.92 -3.53
CA SER A 178 -3.64 1.48 -2.29
C SER A 178 -2.71 2.65 -2.58
N LEU A 179 -1.85 2.51 -3.58
CA LEU A 179 -0.89 3.53 -3.96
C LEU A 179 -1.60 4.79 -4.48
N LEU A 180 -2.63 4.62 -5.32
CA LEU A 180 -3.46 5.71 -5.80
C LEU A 180 -4.16 6.42 -4.64
N LEU A 181 -4.77 5.68 -3.72
CA LEU A 181 -5.41 6.26 -2.54
C LEU A 181 -4.43 7.06 -1.68
N ALA A 182 -3.24 6.51 -1.40
CA ALA A 182 -2.27 7.16 -0.54
C ALA A 182 -1.69 8.44 -1.15
N ILE A 183 -1.38 8.42 -2.46
CA ILE A 183 -0.70 9.54 -3.14
C ILE A 183 -1.70 10.60 -3.61
N VAL A 184 -2.75 10.19 -4.33
CA VAL A 184 -3.71 11.14 -4.92
C VAL A 184 -4.39 11.95 -3.84
N ALA A 185 -4.75 11.33 -2.71
CA ALA A 185 -5.32 12.03 -1.56
C ALA A 185 -4.40 13.14 -1.04
N GLN A 186 -3.12 12.84 -0.83
CA GLN A 186 -2.16 13.81 -0.29
C GLN A 186 -1.84 14.91 -1.29
N VAL A 187 -1.59 14.56 -2.55
CA VAL A 187 -1.33 15.52 -3.61
C VAL A 187 -2.53 16.45 -3.82
N ALA A 188 -3.75 15.90 -3.84
CA ALA A 188 -4.97 16.69 -3.95
C ALA A 188 -5.15 17.63 -2.75
N ALA A 189 -4.91 17.14 -1.53
CA ALA A 189 -4.98 17.96 -0.32
C ALA A 189 -4.00 19.15 -0.37
N ILE A 190 -2.76 18.93 -0.79
CA ILE A 190 -1.75 19.98 -0.95
C ILE A 190 -2.18 20.97 -2.05
N ALA A 191 -2.56 20.46 -3.22
CA ALA A 191 -2.98 21.29 -4.35
C ALA A 191 -4.18 22.18 -3.98
N ILE A 192 -5.21 21.62 -3.33
CA ILE A 192 -6.42 22.36 -2.97
C ILE A 192 -6.14 23.37 -1.86
N SER A 193 -5.44 22.98 -0.79
CA SER A 193 -5.10 23.88 0.31
C SER A 193 -4.26 25.07 -0.17
N ARG A 194 -3.32 24.85 -1.10
CA ARG A 194 -2.38 25.90 -1.54
C ARG A 194 -2.88 26.72 -2.73
N LEU A 195 -3.57 26.11 -3.70
CA LEU A 195 -4.06 26.80 -4.90
C LEU A 195 -5.40 27.50 -4.66
N ILE A 196 -6.31 26.84 -3.94
CA ILE A 196 -7.70 27.28 -3.76
C ILE A 196 -7.90 27.91 -2.37
N GLY A 197 -7.09 27.55 -1.37
CA GLY A 197 -7.22 28.06 -0.01
C GLY A 197 -8.46 27.53 0.73
N ASN A 198 -9.17 26.55 0.17
CA ASN A 198 -10.41 26.02 0.73
C ASN A 198 -10.14 24.74 1.54
N TRP A 199 -10.00 24.89 2.85
CA TRP A 199 -9.77 23.80 3.78
C TRP A 199 -10.97 22.85 3.92
N ASP A 200 -12.20 23.32 3.67
CA ASP A 200 -13.37 22.44 3.73
C ASP A 200 -13.39 21.43 2.58
N LEU A 201 -12.91 21.82 1.39
CA LEU A 201 -12.70 20.88 0.29
C LEU A 201 -11.59 19.86 0.60
N VAL A 202 -10.53 20.27 1.31
CA VAL A 202 -9.48 19.34 1.76
C VAL A 202 -10.06 18.31 2.73
N LYS A 203 -10.88 18.75 3.70
CA LYS A 203 -11.57 17.85 4.64
C LYS A 203 -12.49 16.86 3.91
N LEU A 204 -13.19 17.32 2.86
CA LEU A 204 -14.11 16.48 2.10
C LEU A 204 -13.38 15.45 1.21
N LEU A 205 -12.29 15.85 0.56
CA LEU A 205 -11.56 15.04 -0.42
C LEU A 205 -10.42 14.20 0.15
N ASP A 206 -10.31 14.12 1.48
CA ASP A 206 -9.34 13.25 2.16
C ASP A 206 -9.96 11.89 2.53
N PRO A 207 -9.77 10.82 1.73
CA PRO A 207 -10.35 9.51 1.99
C PRO A 207 -9.86 8.85 3.26
N ILE A 208 -8.64 9.16 3.71
CA ILE A 208 -8.02 8.47 4.85
C ILE A 208 -8.12 9.33 6.13
N GLY A 209 -8.10 10.65 6.00
CA GLY A 209 -8.24 11.58 7.11
C GLY A 209 -6.92 12.12 7.66
N ILE A 210 -5.83 12.09 6.90
CA ILE A 210 -4.56 12.66 7.34
C ILE A 210 -4.61 14.20 7.31
N ALA A 211 -4.90 14.79 6.14
CA ALA A 211 -4.91 16.23 5.97
C ALA A 211 -6.18 16.88 6.55
N GLY A 212 -7.32 16.22 6.39
CA GLY A 212 -8.62 16.70 6.86
C GLY A 212 -8.78 16.59 8.38
N ILE A 213 -8.59 15.39 8.94
CA ILE A 213 -8.88 15.14 10.36
C ILE A 213 -7.71 15.64 11.22
N ILE A 214 -6.49 15.17 10.99
CA ILE A 214 -5.32 15.57 11.81
C ILE A 214 -4.90 17.01 11.48
N GLY A 215 -4.68 17.30 10.20
CA GLY A 215 -4.08 18.56 9.74
C GLY A 215 -4.96 19.81 9.89
N SER A 216 -6.28 19.65 10.06
CA SER A 216 -7.19 20.81 10.20
C SER A 216 -8.11 20.72 11.42
N GLU A 217 -8.92 19.66 11.56
CA GLU A 217 -9.87 19.57 12.68
C GLU A 217 -9.17 19.44 14.04
N LEU A 218 -8.30 18.43 14.19
CA LEU A 218 -7.60 18.20 15.47
C LEU A 218 -6.47 19.21 15.73
N ALA A 219 -5.92 19.84 14.70
CA ALA A 219 -4.88 20.85 14.86
C ALA A 219 -5.39 22.10 15.61
N THR A 220 -6.66 22.47 15.42
CA THR A 220 -7.28 23.63 16.07
C THR A 220 -7.64 23.43 17.54
N TRP A 221 -7.56 22.21 18.06
CA TRP A 221 -7.97 21.92 19.44
C TRP A 221 -6.99 22.50 20.47
N THR A 222 -7.53 23.05 21.54
CA THR A 222 -6.75 23.45 22.71
C THR A 222 -6.11 22.23 23.40
N PRO A 223 -5.02 22.38 24.17
CA PRO A 223 -4.41 21.23 24.86
C PRO A 223 -5.38 20.43 25.75
N SER A 224 -6.29 21.10 26.45
CA SER A 224 -7.34 20.46 27.26
C SER A 224 -8.34 19.65 26.41
N GLU A 225 -8.69 20.14 25.22
CA GLU A 225 -9.53 19.42 24.27
C GLU A 225 -8.80 18.22 23.67
N LYS A 226 -7.53 18.35 23.28
CA LYS A 226 -6.71 17.23 22.77
C LYS A 226 -6.68 16.04 23.74
N ASN A 227 -6.69 16.32 25.04
CA ASN A 227 -6.71 15.33 26.10
C ASN A 227 -8.06 14.59 26.21
N THR A 228 -9.18 15.32 26.19
CA THR A 228 -10.47 14.78 26.65
C THR A 228 -11.55 14.67 25.57
N ARG A 229 -11.50 15.47 24.52
CA ARG A 229 -12.54 15.57 23.49
C ARG A 229 -12.55 14.33 22.59
N LEU A 230 -13.72 13.71 22.47
CA LEU A 230 -13.94 12.58 21.55
C LEU A 230 -14.27 13.08 20.14
N LEU A 231 -14.03 12.24 19.14
CA LEU A 231 -14.40 12.54 17.77
C LEU A 231 -15.92 12.39 17.63
N VAL A 232 -16.53 13.36 16.95
CA VAL A 232 -17.97 13.36 16.66
C VAL A 232 -18.15 13.54 15.16
N LEU A 233 -19.02 12.74 14.56
CA LEU A 233 -19.39 12.84 13.14
C LEU A 233 -20.27 14.07 12.90
N ASN A 234 -19.66 15.24 12.81
CA ASN A 234 -20.36 16.49 12.53
C ASN A 234 -19.68 17.27 11.39
N GLY A 235 -20.43 18.19 10.78
CA GLY A 235 -19.92 19.10 9.76
C GLY A 235 -19.28 18.37 8.57
N MET A 236 -18.10 18.84 8.13
CA MET A 236 -17.42 18.28 6.96
C MET A 236 -16.88 16.87 7.18
N PHE A 237 -16.66 16.46 8.44
CA PHE A 237 -16.23 15.10 8.74
C PHE A 237 -17.33 14.07 8.44
N LEU A 238 -18.59 14.39 8.74
CA LEU A 238 -19.73 13.54 8.36
C LEU A 238 -19.88 13.43 6.84
N TRP A 239 -19.82 14.57 6.13
CA TRP A 239 -19.93 14.61 4.68
C TRP A 239 -18.79 13.87 3.97
N ASN A 240 -17.58 13.92 4.52
CA ASN A 240 -16.47 13.07 4.07
C ASN A 240 -16.85 11.58 4.15
N ARG A 241 -17.35 11.12 5.29
CA ARG A 241 -17.73 9.71 5.46
C ARG A 241 -18.85 9.30 4.51
N ILE A 242 -19.87 10.14 4.35
CA ILE A 242 -20.96 9.88 3.40
C ILE A 242 -20.43 9.78 1.97
N LEU A 243 -19.59 10.74 1.54
CA LEU A 243 -19.04 10.78 0.19
C LEU A 243 -18.20 9.54 -0.12
N TRP A 244 -17.24 9.19 0.74
CA TRP A 244 -16.33 8.09 0.46
C TRP A 244 -16.97 6.71 0.63
N LEU A 245 -17.89 6.54 1.58
CA LEU A 245 -18.69 5.31 1.66
C LEU A 245 -19.59 5.14 0.43
N SER A 246 -20.12 6.25 -0.11
CA SER A 246 -20.90 6.23 -1.35
C SER A 246 -20.04 5.86 -2.55
N ILE A 247 -18.84 6.44 -2.69
CA ILE A 247 -17.88 6.07 -3.74
C ILE A 247 -17.52 4.58 -3.64
N ALA A 248 -17.23 4.08 -2.44
CA ALA A 248 -16.91 2.67 -2.22
C ALA A 248 -18.07 1.75 -2.64
N ALA A 249 -19.31 2.10 -2.27
CA ALA A 249 -20.50 1.36 -2.67
C ALA A 249 -20.69 1.36 -4.20
N VAL A 250 -20.55 2.53 -4.85
CA VAL A 250 -20.64 2.65 -6.31
C VAL A 250 -19.59 1.80 -7.01
N VAL A 251 -18.35 1.79 -6.51
CA VAL A 251 -17.27 0.98 -7.09
C VAL A 251 -17.55 -0.52 -6.94
N LEU A 252 -18.09 -0.97 -5.80
CA LEU A 252 -18.51 -2.37 -5.61
C LEU A 252 -19.63 -2.77 -6.56
N VAL A 253 -20.66 -1.91 -6.71
CA VAL A 253 -21.75 -2.14 -7.65
C VAL A 253 -21.22 -2.19 -9.08
N PHE A 254 -20.33 -1.27 -9.45
CA PHE A 254 -19.68 -1.27 -10.75
C PHE A 254 -18.88 -2.56 -11.00
N SER A 255 -18.11 -3.01 -10.00
CA SER A 255 -17.37 -4.27 -10.07
C SER A 255 -18.31 -5.46 -10.28
N TYR A 256 -19.42 -5.51 -9.55
CA TYR A 256 -20.45 -6.54 -9.70
C TYR A 256 -21.08 -6.57 -11.11
N LEU A 257 -21.37 -5.40 -11.69
CA LEU A 257 -21.95 -5.29 -13.03
C LEU A 257 -20.98 -5.73 -14.13
N GLN A 258 -19.70 -5.35 -14.01
CA GLN A 258 -18.66 -5.67 -14.99
C GLN A 258 -18.15 -7.11 -14.88
N PHE A 259 -18.23 -7.71 -13.69
CA PHE A 259 -17.72 -9.06 -13.46
C PHE A 259 -18.53 -10.10 -14.23
N ASN A 260 -17.83 -10.93 -15.01
CA ASN A 260 -18.42 -12.05 -15.75
C ASN A 260 -17.57 -13.31 -15.54
N PHE A 261 -18.27 -14.43 -15.29
CA PHE A 261 -17.69 -15.78 -15.18
C PHE A 261 -17.17 -16.33 -16.51
N SER A 262 -17.37 -15.61 -17.61
CA SER A 262 -16.93 -16.06 -18.93
C SER A 262 -15.42 -16.13 -19.04
N TYR A 263 -14.96 -17.23 -19.64
CA TYR A 263 -13.61 -17.43 -20.13
C TYR A 263 -13.30 -16.34 -21.15
N THR A 264 -12.55 -15.32 -20.73
CA THR A 264 -11.99 -14.37 -21.68
C THR A 264 -10.72 -15.03 -22.20
N ASP A 265 -10.89 -15.94 -23.17
CA ASP A 265 -9.86 -16.06 -24.20
C ASP A 265 -9.57 -14.63 -24.65
N SER A 266 -8.30 -14.25 -24.58
CA SER A 266 -7.82 -12.92 -24.94
C SER A 266 -8.35 -12.52 -26.32
N LYS A 267 -9.53 -11.90 -26.36
CA LYS A 267 -10.07 -11.14 -27.49
C LYS A 267 -9.36 -9.78 -27.57
N SER A 268 -8.06 -9.76 -27.30
CA SER A 268 -7.23 -8.66 -27.76
C SER A 268 -7.18 -8.78 -29.29
N TRP A 269 -7.63 -7.75 -29.99
CA TRP A 269 -7.53 -7.67 -31.46
C TRP A 269 -6.10 -7.93 -31.96
N TRP A 270 -5.09 -7.69 -31.12
CA TRP A 270 -3.68 -8.02 -31.33
C TRP A 270 -3.35 -9.53 -31.29
N SER A 271 -4.10 -10.35 -30.54
CA SER A 271 -3.90 -11.82 -30.51
C SER A 271 -4.35 -12.47 -31.81
N ARG A 272 -5.40 -11.95 -32.46
CA ARG A 272 -5.85 -12.39 -33.79
C ARG A 272 -4.81 -12.10 -34.88
N PHE A 273 -4.07 -10.99 -34.74
CA PHE A 273 -2.98 -10.64 -35.66
C PHE A 273 -1.72 -11.49 -35.41
N ARG A 274 -1.44 -11.87 -34.16
CA ARG A 274 -0.36 -12.82 -33.82
C ARG A 274 -0.67 -14.26 -34.22
N LEU A 275 -1.90 -14.74 -33.99
CA LEU A 275 -2.29 -16.10 -34.39
C LEU A 275 -2.25 -16.26 -35.91
N ARG A 276 -2.61 -15.23 -36.69
CA ARG A 276 -2.43 -15.26 -38.16
C ARG A 276 -0.95 -15.30 -38.58
N ARG A 277 -0.03 -14.72 -37.81
CA ARG A 277 1.42 -14.80 -38.07
C ARG A 277 2.05 -16.13 -37.65
N ILE A 278 1.50 -16.80 -36.64
CA ILE A 278 1.97 -18.11 -36.17
C ILE A 278 1.39 -19.23 -37.05
N ALA A 279 0.10 -19.18 -37.38
CA ALA A 279 -0.53 -20.13 -38.30
C ALA A 279 0.05 -20.05 -39.73
N ALA A 280 0.52 -18.87 -40.17
CA ALA A 280 1.22 -18.72 -41.45
C ALA A 280 2.69 -19.21 -41.41
N ARG A 281 3.24 -19.50 -40.22
CA ARG A 281 4.60 -20.08 -40.05
C ARG A 281 4.58 -21.60 -39.82
N GLU A 282 3.47 -22.16 -39.35
CA GLU A 282 3.38 -23.59 -39.02
C GLU A 282 2.94 -24.50 -40.19
N THR A 283 2.56 -23.95 -41.33
CA THR A 283 2.21 -24.76 -42.52
C THR A 283 3.40 -25.26 -43.35
N ASN A 284 4.65 -25.11 -42.88
CA ASN A 284 5.82 -25.59 -43.65
C ASN A 284 6.84 -26.44 -42.89
N ASN A 285 6.53 -26.85 -41.66
CA ASN A 285 7.39 -27.79 -40.93
C ASN A 285 6.65 -29.12 -40.82
N GLY A 286 6.87 -29.99 -41.81
CA GLY A 286 6.57 -31.40 -41.67
C GLY A 286 7.22 -31.92 -40.39
N ILE A 287 6.47 -32.71 -39.63
CA ILE A 287 6.93 -33.36 -38.41
C ILE A 287 8.04 -34.33 -38.81
N MET A 288 9.27 -33.84 -38.86
CA MET A 288 10.44 -34.69 -38.81
C MET A 288 10.57 -35.13 -37.36
N MET A 289 10.44 -36.44 -37.12
CA MET A 289 10.92 -37.04 -35.89
C MET A 289 12.43 -36.81 -35.84
N ASP A 290 12.85 -35.73 -35.19
CA ASP A 290 14.25 -35.44 -34.93
C ASP A 290 14.82 -36.59 -34.10
N ARG A 291 15.87 -37.21 -34.64
CA ARG A 291 16.72 -38.13 -33.88
C ARG A 291 17.21 -37.40 -32.61
N PRO A 292 17.40 -38.08 -31.48
CA PRO A 292 17.95 -37.45 -30.29
C PRO A 292 19.34 -36.91 -30.62
N ILE A 293 19.42 -35.59 -30.83
CA ILE A 293 20.69 -34.88 -30.93
C ILE A 293 21.29 -34.99 -29.54
N GLN A 294 22.43 -35.69 -29.42
CA GLN A 294 23.24 -35.63 -28.21
C GLN A 294 23.68 -34.19 -28.03
N VAL A 295 22.96 -33.46 -27.19
CA VAL A 295 23.37 -32.14 -26.74
C VAL A 295 24.50 -32.40 -25.76
N ASP A 296 25.73 -32.15 -26.20
CA ASP A 296 26.90 -32.16 -25.33
C ASP A 296 26.73 -30.98 -24.36
N ILE A 297 26.33 -31.27 -23.12
CA ILE A 297 26.07 -30.24 -22.12
C ILE A 297 27.44 -29.79 -21.61
N PRO A 298 27.90 -28.57 -21.94
CA PRO A 298 29.21 -28.13 -21.48
C PRO A 298 29.20 -28.12 -19.94
N THR A 299 30.14 -28.85 -19.35
CA THR A 299 30.36 -28.83 -17.89
C THR A 299 31.02 -27.50 -17.53
N VAL A 300 30.19 -26.48 -17.31
CA VAL A 300 30.64 -25.16 -16.88
C VAL A 300 31.22 -25.31 -15.47
N LYS A 301 32.54 -25.21 -15.34
CA LYS A 301 33.20 -25.12 -14.04
C LYS A 301 32.79 -23.81 -13.38
N ARG A 302 32.06 -23.92 -12.28
CA ARG A 302 31.57 -22.80 -11.50
C ARG A 302 32.75 -22.13 -10.78
N ASN A 303 32.91 -20.82 -10.99
CA ASN A 303 33.92 -20.04 -10.28
C ASN A 303 33.21 -19.27 -9.16
N ASP A 304 33.08 -19.89 -8.00
CA ASP A 304 32.41 -19.34 -6.81
C ASP A 304 33.34 -18.40 -6.03
N THR A 305 33.92 -17.43 -6.74
CA THR A 305 34.80 -16.42 -6.16
C THR A 305 33.98 -15.27 -5.58
N LEU A 306 34.47 -14.61 -4.53
CA LEU A 306 33.83 -13.40 -3.98
C LEU A 306 33.57 -12.31 -5.06
N THR A 307 34.42 -12.24 -6.08
CA THR A 307 34.25 -11.32 -7.22
C THR A 307 33.03 -11.67 -8.07
N THR A 308 32.73 -12.95 -8.31
CA THR A 308 31.56 -13.36 -9.09
C THR A 308 30.28 -13.08 -8.33
N TYR A 309 30.26 -13.31 -7.01
CA TYR A 309 29.13 -12.91 -6.16
C TYR A 309 28.91 -11.39 -6.17
N CYS A 310 29.96 -10.58 -6.06
CA CYS A 310 29.84 -9.11 -6.09
C CYS A 310 29.28 -8.61 -7.44
N LEU A 311 29.76 -9.15 -8.56
CA LEU A 311 29.24 -8.82 -9.89
C LEU A 311 27.79 -9.28 -10.07
N GLN A 312 27.42 -10.45 -9.54
CA GLN A 312 26.03 -10.91 -9.55
C GLN A 312 25.14 -9.96 -8.75
N VAL A 313 25.54 -9.58 -7.53
CA VAL A 313 24.80 -8.60 -6.73
C VAL A 313 24.62 -7.29 -7.49
N LEU A 314 25.67 -6.75 -8.11
CA LEU A 314 25.62 -5.47 -8.83
C LEU A 314 24.77 -5.53 -10.11
N THR A 315 24.83 -6.64 -10.83
CA THR A 315 23.99 -6.85 -12.02
C THR A 315 22.51 -7.00 -11.66
N ILE A 316 22.19 -7.75 -10.60
CA ILE A 316 20.83 -7.88 -10.06
C ILE A 316 20.33 -6.53 -9.54
N ALA A 317 21.18 -5.76 -8.84
CA ALA A 317 20.84 -4.43 -8.35
C ALA A 317 20.51 -3.47 -9.48
N TRP A 318 21.35 -3.41 -10.52
CA TRP A 318 21.11 -2.55 -11.67
C TRP A 318 19.86 -2.96 -12.46
N ALA A 319 19.63 -4.27 -12.63
CA ALA A 319 18.43 -4.79 -13.28
C ALA A 319 17.16 -4.41 -12.48
N SER A 320 17.20 -4.57 -11.16
CA SER A 320 16.10 -4.21 -10.25
C SER A 320 15.83 -2.70 -10.28
N PHE A 321 16.87 -1.87 -10.20
CA PHE A 321 16.76 -0.42 -10.31
C PHE A 321 16.14 0.00 -11.66
N LYS A 322 16.68 -0.49 -12.78
CA LYS A 322 16.20 -0.15 -14.13
C LYS A 322 14.76 -0.57 -14.35
N LYS A 323 14.35 -1.70 -13.75
CA LYS A 323 12.98 -2.20 -13.80
C LYS A 323 12.03 -1.28 -13.06
N ILE A 324 12.38 -0.87 -11.83
CA ILE A 324 11.55 0.08 -11.06
C ILE A 324 11.53 1.44 -11.75
N ALA A 325 12.69 1.97 -12.18
CA ALA A 325 12.79 3.26 -12.84
C ALA A 325 11.95 3.32 -14.15
N ARG A 326 11.86 2.22 -14.89
CA ARG A 326 11.02 2.11 -16.10
C ARG A 326 9.55 1.81 -15.80
N HIS A 327 9.23 1.34 -14.61
CA HIS A 327 7.85 1.08 -14.23
C HIS A 327 7.09 2.42 -14.24
N PRO A 328 5.86 2.49 -14.80
CA PRO A 328 5.12 3.74 -14.91
C PRO A 328 4.87 4.39 -13.55
N ALA A 329 4.78 3.64 -12.45
CA ALA A 329 4.68 4.19 -11.10
C ALA A 329 6.03 4.53 -10.44
N GLY A 330 7.17 4.08 -10.99
CA GLY A 330 8.49 4.23 -10.40
C GLY A 330 9.00 5.66 -10.41
N LEU A 331 9.59 6.06 -11.53
CA LEU A 331 10.23 7.37 -11.64
C LEU A 331 9.20 8.50 -11.79
N THR A 332 8.02 8.23 -12.37
CA THR A 332 7.00 9.27 -12.57
C THR A 332 6.41 9.75 -11.25
N MET A 333 6.15 8.85 -10.29
CA MET A 333 5.62 9.25 -8.99
C MET A 333 6.65 10.05 -8.21
N VAL A 334 7.91 9.60 -8.24
CA VAL A 334 9.04 10.36 -7.66
C VAL A 334 9.13 11.76 -8.29
N ALA A 335 9.06 11.85 -9.61
CA ALA A 335 9.12 13.12 -10.32
C ALA A 335 7.91 14.03 -10.02
N ILE A 336 6.71 13.48 -9.91
CA ILE A 336 5.51 14.24 -9.54
C ILE A 336 5.64 14.77 -8.11
N VAL A 337 6.04 13.94 -7.15
CA VAL A 337 6.23 14.38 -5.76
C VAL A 337 7.33 15.45 -5.67
N ALA A 338 8.45 15.26 -6.38
CA ALA A 338 9.53 16.24 -6.43
C ALA A 338 9.08 17.57 -7.08
N LEU A 339 8.37 17.50 -8.20
CA LEU A 339 7.84 18.67 -8.89
C LEU A 339 6.86 19.43 -8.00
N LEU A 340 5.93 18.73 -7.34
CA LEU A 340 4.98 19.35 -6.42
C LEU A 340 5.71 20.00 -5.24
N SER A 341 6.75 19.35 -4.68
CA SER A 341 7.56 19.94 -3.62
C SER A 341 8.18 21.27 -4.04
N VAL A 342 8.66 21.39 -5.30
CA VAL A 342 9.23 22.64 -5.83
C VAL A 342 8.14 23.66 -6.13
N VAL A 343 7.07 23.28 -6.83
CA VAL A 343 5.99 24.22 -7.20
C VAL A 343 5.35 24.83 -5.95
N PHE A 344 5.28 24.07 -4.87
CA PHE A 344 4.72 24.54 -3.61
C PHE A 344 5.78 24.99 -2.60
N SER A 345 7.09 24.96 -2.89
CA SER A 345 8.14 25.25 -1.90
C SER A 345 7.99 26.65 -1.30
N ASP A 346 7.79 27.66 -2.14
CA ASP A 346 7.60 29.06 -1.74
C ASP A 346 6.33 29.28 -0.90
N ARG A 347 5.34 28.39 -1.05
CA ARG A 347 4.09 28.41 -0.28
C ARG A 347 4.17 27.53 0.97
N ILE A 348 5.09 26.58 1.02
CA ILE A 348 5.25 25.59 2.09
C ILE A 348 6.24 26.08 3.16
N MET A 349 7.28 26.83 2.78
CA MET A 349 8.39 27.21 3.65
C MET A 349 8.08 28.46 4.48
N THR A 350 7.24 28.30 5.49
CA THR A 350 7.00 29.31 6.53
C THR A 350 7.35 28.75 7.89
N GLN A 351 8.27 29.40 8.61
CA GLN A 351 8.53 29.10 10.01
C GLN A 351 8.25 30.35 10.83
N PHE A 352 7.35 30.23 11.82
CA PHE A 352 6.88 31.38 12.61
C PHE A 352 6.39 32.56 11.75
N GLU A 353 5.65 32.26 10.67
CA GLU A 353 5.09 33.26 9.73
C GLU A 353 6.14 34.04 8.90
N ILE A 354 7.42 33.70 9.02
CA ILE A 354 8.49 34.26 8.18
C ILE A 354 8.69 33.36 6.96
N PRO A 355 8.60 33.90 5.72
CA PRO A 355 8.92 33.13 4.52
C PRO A 355 10.41 32.80 4.52
N LEU A 356 10.71 31.51 4.49
CA LEU A 356 12.07 31.01 4.39
C LEU A 356 12.41 30.73 2.92
N TYR A 357 13.66 31.00 2.53
CA TYR A 357 14.16 30.58 1.22
C TYR A 357 14.28 29.06 1.17
N PRO A 358 13.73 28.39 0.14
CA PRO A 358 13.68 26.94 0.02
C PRO A 358 15.06 26.33 -0.29
N THR A 359 15.99 26.43 0.65
CA THR A 359 17.33 25.86 0.55
C THR A 359 17.28 24.34 0.63
N THR A 360 18.28 23.66 0.06
CA THR A 360 18.36 22.19 0.04
C THR A 360 18.23 21.58 1.44
N GLN A 361 18.84 22.21 2.46
CA GLN A 361 18.75 21.75 3.85
C GLN A 361 17.32 21.80 4.38
N GLN A 362 16.56 22.86 4.05
CA GLN A 362 15.20 23.05 4.52
C GLN A 362 14.19 22.16 3.79
N ILE A 363 14.37 21.93 2.50
CA ILE A 363 13.56 20.97 1.75
C ILE A 363 13.81 19.55 2.27
N ILE A 364 15.08 19.17 2.50
CA ILE A 364 15.40 17.85 3.07
C ILE A 364 14.86 17.72 4.49
N SER A 365 14.99 18.73 5.35
CA SER A 365 14.45 18.65 6.71
C SER A 365 12.92 18.56 6.72
N TYR A 366 12.23 19.25 5.81
CA TYR A 366 10.78 19.17 5.64
C TYR A 366 10.33 17.79 5.14
N LEU A 367 11.02 17.23 4.14
CA LEU A 367 10.71 15.91 3.58
C LEU A 367 11.16 14.74 4.49
N ALA A 368 12.13 14.96 5.38
CA ALA A 368 12.61 13.99 6.37
C ALA A 368 11.89 14.08 7.74
N ASN A 369 11.14 15.16 7.99
CA ASN A 369 10.29 15.33 9.17
C ASN A 369 9.14 14.32 9.40
N PRO A 370 8.58 13.59 8.41
CA PRO A 370 7.47 12.66 8.65
C PRO A 370 7.78 11.52 9.63
N VAL A 371 9.05 11.31 10.01
CA VAL A 371 9.44 10.32 11.02
C VAL A 371 9.22 10.85 12.46
N ASN A 372 9.29 12.16 12.68
CA ASN A 372 9.39 12.74 14.03
C ASN A 372 8.20 13.60 14.45
N ASN A 373 7.33 14.02 13.52
CA ASN A 373 6.17 14.86 13.82
C ASN A 373 4.89 14.31 13.18
N LEU A 374 3.89 13.97 14.01
CA LEU A 374 2.56 13.52 13.55
C LEU A 374 1.81 14.60 12.75
N SER A 375 2.21 15.86 12.88
CA SER A 375 1.59 16.99 12.20
C SER A 375 2.07 17.18 10.76
N THR A 376 3.13 16.48 10.32
CA THR A 376 3.65 16.57 8.94
C THR A 376 3.26 15.32 8.12
N PRO A 377 2.34 15.44 7.14
CA PRO A 377 1.72 14.30 6.42
C PRO A 377 2.61 13.41 5.55
N TRP A 378 3.92 13.62 5.47
CA TRP A 378 4.78 13.12 4.38
C TRP A 378 5.16 11.62 4.45
N VAL A 379 4.20 10.72 4.64
CA VAL A 379 4.41 9.26 4.71
C VAL A 379 4.61 8.61 3.32
N ILE A 380 4.80 9.40 2.26
CA ILE A 380 4.86 8.91 0.88
C ILE A 380 6.13 8.05 0.63
N ILE A 381 7.29 8.47 1.18
CA ILE A 381 8.57 7.77 0.96
C ILE A 381 8.53 6.33 1.51
N PRO A 382 8.18 6.09 2.79
CA PRO A 382 8.10 4.72 3.31
C PRO A 382 7.08 3.86 2.55
N LEU A 383 5.92 4.43 2.19
CA LEU A 383 4.89 3.74 1.42
C LEU A 383 5.38 3.25 0.06
N LEU A 384 6.12 4.10 -0.67
CA LEU A 384 6.70 3.74 -1.96
C LEU A 384 7.76 2.64 -1.82
N ILE A 385 8.59 2.70 -0.77
CA ILE A 385 9.58 1.66 -0.50
C ILE A 385 8.89 0.31 -0.26
N ILE A 386 7.85 0.27 0.57
CA ILE A 386 7.09 -0.96 0.84
C ILE A 386 6.45 -1.47 -0.46
N TYR A 387 5.84 -0.59 -1.25
CA TYR A 387 5.23 -0.94 -2.54
C TYR A 387 6.25 -1.56 -3.51
N PHE A 388 7.38 -0.89 -3.77
CA PHE A 388 8.38 -1.41 -4.71
C PHE A 388 9.10 -2.66 -4.20
N THR A 389 9.24 -2.79 -2.88
CA THR A 389 9.71 -4.04 -2.27
C THR A 389 8.75 -5.17 -2.60
N GLY A 390 7.44 -4.94 -2.47
CA GLY A 390 6.40 -5.90 -2.88
C GLY A 390 6.49 -6.26 -4.36
N VAL A 391 6.59 -5.26 -5.25
CA VAL A 391 6.72 -5.49 -6.69
C VAL A 391 7.96 -6.33 -7.01
N LEU A 392 9.12 -6.04 -6.42
CA LEU A 392 10.35 -6.81 -6.70
C LEU A 392 10.33 -8.23 -6.15
N THR A 393 9.67 -8.45 -5.01
CA THR A 393 9.66 -9.76 -4.33
C THR A 393 8.65 -10.71 -4.95
N TRP A 394 7.46 -10.22 -5.32
CA TRP A 394 6.36 -11.08 -5.79
C TRP A 394 6.31 -11.27 -7.30
N GLN A 395 7.08 -10.48 -8.06
CA GLN A 395 7.01 -10.47 -9.51
C GLN A 395 7.32 -11.81 -10.18
N GLU A 396 8.33 -12.54 -9.71
CA GLU A 396 8.68 -13.84 -10.29
C GLU A 396 7.52 -14.83 -10.16
N ARG A 397 6.81 -14.77 -9.03
CA ARG A 397 5.62 -15.59 -8.76
C ARG A 397 4.43 -15.18 -9.62
N ASP A 398 4.22 -13.88 -9.82
CA ASP A 398 3.13 -13.39 -10.66
C ASP A 398 3.36 -13.64 -12.15
N ALA A 399 4.63 -13.72 -12.57
CA ALA A 399 5.00 -14.09 -13.93
C ALA A 399 4.99 -15.62 -14.18
N GLY A 400 4.78 -16.44 -13.15
CA GLY A 400 4.89 -17.89 -13.24
C GLY A 400 6.33 -18.38 -13.47
N LEU A 401 7.32 -17.56 -13.13
CA LEU A 401 8.75 -17.83 -13.33
C LEU A 401 9.47 -18.21 -12.03
N SER A 402 8.75 -18.35 -10.90
CA SER A 402 9.37 -18.65 -9.61
C SER A 402 10.13 -19.98 -9.64
N GLU A 403 9.58 -21.03 -10.25
CA GLU A 403 10.27 -22.32 -10.34
C GLU A 403 11.59 -22.24 -11.12
N ILE A 404 11.64 -21.40 -12.17
CA ILE A 404 12.85 -21.17 -12.96
C ILE A 404 13.85 -20.33 -12.16
N ALA A 405 13.37 -19.31 -11.45
CA ALA A 405 14.21 -18.45 -10.62
C ALA A 405 14.80 -19.23 -9.43
N ASP A 406 14.02 -20.11 -8.81
CA ASP A 406 14.42 -20.93 -7.66
C ASP A 406 15.37 -22.07 -8.09
N ALA A 407 15.26 -22.55 -9.33
CA ALA A 407 16.19 -23.52 -9.91
C ALA A 407 17.50 -22.89 -10.43
N ALA A 408 17.59 -21.55 -10.48
CA ALA A 408 18.79 -20.88 -10.94
C ALA A 408 19.93 -21.12 -9.95
N PRO A 409 21.17 -21.42 -10.42
CA PRO A 409 22.32 -21.65 -9.55
C PRO A 409 22.86 -20.30 -9.03
N VAL A 410 22.07 -19.56 -8.28
CA VAL A 410 22.42 -18.30 -7.62
C VAL A 410 22.09 -18.44 -6.14
N SER A 411 22.99 -17.99 -5.27
CA SER A 411 22.73 -18.05 -3.82
C SER A 411 21.62 -17.07 -3.43
N GLU A 412 20.74 -17.46 -2.50
CA GLU A 412 19.61 -16.65 -2.07
C GLU A 412 20.03 -15.27 -1.52
N TRP A 413 21.14 -15.20 -0.78
CA TRP A 413 21.62 -13.93 -0.23
C TRP A 413 22.02 -12.93 -1.32
N VAL A 414 22.52 -13.41 -2.46
CA VAL A 414 22.92 -12.59 -3.62
C VAL A 414 21.68 -11.95 -4.24
N LEU A 415 20.60 -12.73 -4.38
CA LEU A 415 19.31 -12.26 -4.90
C LEU A 415 18.71 -11.19 -3.98
N ILE A 416 18.72 -11.43 -2.67
CA ILE A 416 18.18 -10.50 -1.66
C ILE A 416 19.02 -9.22 -1.62
N ALA A 417 20.36 -9.33 -1.54
CA ALA A 417 21.26 -8.19 -1.51
C ALA A 417 21.18 -7.35 -2.79
N GLY A 418 21.08 -8.00 -3.96
CA GLY A 418 20.89 -7.33 -5.24
C GLY A 418 19.57 -6.56 -5.30
N LYS A 419 18.43 -7.18 -4.92
CA LYS A 419 17.12 -6.51 -4.88
C LYS A 419 17.13 -5.34 -3.88
N LEU A 420 17.76 -5.49 -2.72
CA LEU A 420 17.90 -4.45 -1.70
C LEU A 420 18.75 -3.27 -2.21
N LEU A 421 19.92 -3.53 -2.81
CA LEU A 421 20.75 -2.49 -3.39
C LEU A 421 20.05 -1.77 -4.56
N GLY A 422 19.26 -2.48 -5.36
CA GLY A 422 18.43 -1.87 -6.39
C GLY A 422 17.41 -0.88 -5.83
N LEU A 423 16.80 -1.19 -4.69
CA LEU A 423 15.93 -0.27 -3.95
C LEU A 423 16.70 0.89 -3.34
N MET A 424 17.88 0.66 -2.76
CA MET A 424 18.73 1.74 -2.25
C MET A 424 19.14 2.72 -3.35
N LEU A 425 19.50 2.22 -4.53
CA LEU A 425 19.81 3.05 -5.71
C LEU A 425 18.60 3.89 -6.14
N LEU A 426 17.38 3.35 -6.03
CA LEU A 426 16.16 4.10 -6.31
C LEU A 426 15.97 5.26 -5.31
N VAL A 427 16.11 4.98 -4.02
CA VAL A 427 16.03 6.01 -2.96
C VAL A 427 17.12 7.05 -3.15
N PHE A 428 18.34 6.64 -3.49
CA PHE A 428 19.44 7.56 -3.78
C PHE A 428 19.15 8.43 -5.01
N ALA A 429 18.66 7.84 -6.10
CA ALA A 429 18.24 8.59 -7.29
C ALA A 429 17.13 9.59 -6.98
N TRP A 430 16.19 9.22 -6.10
CA TRP A 430 15.15 10.13 -5.63
C TRP A 430 15.72 11.30 -4.86
N ILE A 431 16.59 11.05 -3.87
CA ILE A 431 17.25 12.11 -3.11
C ILE A 431 18.02 13.04 -4.05
N LEU A 432 18.70 12.51 -5.07
CA LEU A 432 19.37 13.32 -6.09
C LEU A 432 18.40 14.18 -6.90
N VAL A 433 17.25 13.64 -7.33
CA VAL A 433 16.21 14.43 -8.03
C VAL A 433 15.71 15.55 -7.13
N MET A 434 15.44 15.27 -5.85
CA MET A 434 15.02 16.28 -4.87
C MET A 434 16.08 17.36 -4.67
N MET A 435 17.35 16.97 -4.55
CA MET A 435 18.47 17.91 -4.44
C MET A 435 18.64 18.77 -5.69
N ALA A 436 18.48 18.20 -6.88
CA ALA A 436 18.54 18.93 -8.14
C ALA A 436 17.38 19.91 -8.30
N CYS A 437 16.19 19.52 -7.86
CA CYS A 437 14.99 20.34 -7.83
C CYS A 437 15.10 21.51 -6.84
N GLY A 438 15.81 21.36 -5.73
CA GLY A 438 16.03 22.41 -4.71
C GLY A 438 17.22 23.35 -4.96
N LYS A 439 17.72 23.45 -6.19
CA LYS A 439 18.79 24.39 -6.60
C LYS A 439 18.25 25.74 -7.14
N VAL A 440 17.05 26.16 -6.73
CA VAL A 440 16.47 27.47 -7.10
C VAL A 440 16.29 28.31 -5.85
#